data_AF-A0AA38GJU5-F1
#
_entry.id   AF-A0AA38GJU5-F1
#
_cell.length_a   1.000
_cell.length_b   1.000
_cell.length_c   1.000
_cell.angle_alpha   90.00
_cell.angle_beta   90.00
_cell.angle_gamma   90.00
#
_symmetry.space_group_name_H-M   'P 1'
#
loop_
_entity.id
_entity.type
_entity.pdbx_description
1 polymer ?
#
loop_
_entity_poly.entity_id
_entity_poly.type
_entity_poly.pdbx_seq_one_letter_code
_entity_poly.pdbx_strand_id
1 'polypeptide(L)'
;KLWQWSMKRGISGSQCLGEPISEKGKMPLHRPGIEGINDVIAIASGKGGVGKSTTAVNLAVALAVKCRLKVGLLDADVYGPSIPTMMKLQGRPQIREDMKMTPMENYGVKCMSMGFLTEKDAPIVWRGPMVMSALEKLTRGVAWGNLDILVVDMPPGTGDAQLSMSQRLQLSGAVIVSTPQDIALLDARRGANMFRKVEVP
;
A
#
# COMPACT_ATOMS: atom_id res chain seq x y z
N LYS A 1 -45.50 -14.17 -5.67
CA LYS A 1 -46.31 -15.16 -6.43
C LYS A 1 -46.70 -14.54 -7.76
N LEU A 2 -46.17 -15.13 -8.84
CA LEU A 2 -46.66 -15.13 -10.23
C LEU A 2 -46.74 -13.81 -11.02
N TRP A 3 -45.78 -13.70 -11.93
CA TRP A 3 -45.77 -12.93 -13.17
C TRP A 3 -46.84 -13.45 -14.14
N GLN A 4 -47.55 -12.54 -14.82
CA GLN A 4 -48.36 -12.85 -16.01
C GLN A 4 -47.49 -12.73 -17.27
N TRP A 5 -47.57 -13.75 -18.12
CA TRP A 5 -46.98 -13.80 -19.45
C TRP A 5 -48.11 -13.94 -20.47
N SER A 6 -48.12 -13.14 -21.53
CA SER A 6 -48.97 -13.37 -22.70
C SER A 6 -48.19 -13.11 -23.98
N MET A 7 -48.14 -14.14 -24.81
CA MET A 7 -47.54 -14.24 -26.14
C MET A 7 -48.29 -13.41 -27.18
N LYS A 8 -47.60 -12.94 -28.25
CA LYS A 8 -47.74 -13.48 -29.63
C LYS A 8 -47.09 -12.61 -30.73
N ARG A 9 -46.43 -13.33 -31.67
CA ARG A 9 -46.13 -13.00 -33.09
C ARG A 9 -45.05 -11.93 -33.30
N GLY A 10 -44.08 -12.02 -34.21
CA GLY A 10 -43.82 -12.93 -35.33
C GLY A 10 -43.17 -12.12 -36.47
N ILE A 11 -41.92 -12.47 -36.84
CA ILE A 11 -41.25 -12.30 -38.15
C ILE A 11 -41.03 -10.86 -38.67
N SER A 12 -39.77 -10.40 -38.73
CA SER A 12 -38.96 -10.34 -39.97
C SER A 12 -37.63 -9.62 -39.71
N GLY A 13 -36.59 -10.03 -40.44
CA GLY A 13 -35.22 -9.60 -40.20
C GLY A 13 -34.99 -8.10 -40.40
N SER A 14 -34.22 -7.52 -39.50
CA SER A 14 -33.40 -6.33 -39.72
C SER A 14 -32.29 -6.34 -38.68
N GLN A 15 -31.07 -6.13 -39.15
CA GLN A 15 -29.85 -6.05 -38.34
C GLN A 15 -30.02 -4.99 -37.24
N CYS A 16 -30.18 -5.43 -35.98
CA CYS A 16 -30.00 -4.57 -34.82
C CYS A 16 -28.56 -4.74 -34.34
N LEU A 17 -27.74 -3.76 -34.71
CA LEU A 17 -26.40 -3.54 -34.20
C LEU A 17 -26.40 -3.68 -32.67
N GLY A 18 -25.58 -4.59 -32.15
CA GLY A 18 -25.35 -4.71 -30.72
C GLY A 18 -24.74 -3.41 -30.20
N GLU A 19 -25.37 -2.82 -29.20
CA GLU A 19 -24.80 -1.70 -28.46
C GLU A 19 -23.40 -2.11 -27.94
N PRO A 20 -22.37 -1.27 -28.12
CA PRO A 20 -21.08 -1.56 -27.54
C PRO A 20 -21.23 -1.53 -26.02
N ILE A 21 -20.96 -2.68 -25.41
CA ILE A 21 -20.72 -2.87 -23.99
C ILE A 21 -19.83 -1.73 -23.49
N SER A 22 -20.41 -0.86 -22.66
CA SER A 22 -19.72 0.23 -21.97
C SER A 22 -18.46 -0.32 -21.28
N GLU A 23 -17.28 0.06 -21.78
CA GLU A 23 -16.01 -0.09 -21.08
C GLU A 23 -16.09 0.70 -19.78
N LYS A 24 -16.52 0.04 -18.70
CA LYS A 24 -16.49 0.61 -17.36
C LYS A 24 -15.05 0.89 -16.95
N GLY A 25 -14.70 2.18 -17.00
CA GLY A 25 -13.80 2.85 -16.07
C GLY A 25 -12.33 2.48 -16.18
N LYS A 26 -11.64 3.01 -17.20
CA LYS A 26 -10.20 3.29 -17.05
C LYS A 26 -10.06 4.30 -15.91
N MET A 27 -9.59 3.83 -14.75
CA MET A 27 -9.18 4.74 -13.67
C MET A 27 -8.09 5.67 -14.22
N PRO A 28 -8.13 6.98 -13.94
CA PRO A 28 -7.12 7.90 -14.45
C PRO A 28 -5.72 7.43 -14.00
N LEU A 29 -4.84 7.23 -14.99
CA LEU A 29 -3.51 6.63 -14.86
C LEU A 29 -2.46 7.53 -14.18
N HIS A 30 -2.83 8.72 -13.76
CA HIS A 30 -1.93 9.62 -13.04
C HIS A 30 -2.20 9.50 -11.53
N ARG A 31 -1.53 8.53 -10.89
CA ARG A 31 -1.50 8.46 -9.42
C ARG A 31 -0.65 9.62 -8.93
N PRO A 32 -1.17 10.53 -8.09
CA PRO A 32 -0.35 11.62 -7.56
C PRO A 32 0.78 11.03 -6.71
N GLY A 33 2.01 11.33 -7.07
CA GLY A 33 3.19 11.02 -6.26
C GLY A 33 3.15 11.73 -4.90
N ILE A 34 3.98 11.26 -3.96
CA ILE A 34 4.18 12.00 -2.71
C ILE A 34 5.16 13.13 -2.99
N GLU A 35 4.79 14.34 -2.60
CA GLU A 35 5.63 15.54 -2.77
C GLU A 35 7.04 15.35 -2.17
N GLY A 36 8.06 15.67 -2.96
CA GLY A 36 9.47 15.60 -2.52
C GLY A 36 10.10 14.21 -2.59
N ILE A 37 9.41 13.19 -3.10
CA ILE A 37 9.92 11.82 -3.17
C ILE A 37 10.14 11.43 -4.63
N ASN A 38 11.38 11.08 -5.00
CA ASN A 38 11.72 10.70 -6.37
C ASN A 38 11.19 9.30 -6.72
N ASP A 39 11.51 8.30 -5.89
CA ASP A 39 11.12 6.91 -6.11
C ASP A 39 10.42 6.28 -4.91
N VAL A 40 9.43 5.42 -5.19
CA VAL A 40 8.70 4.67 -4.15
C VAL A 40 8.79 3.18 -4.45
N ILE A 41 9.35 2.42 -3.52
CA ILE A 41 9.51 0.96 -3.63
C ILE A 41 8.58 0.28 -2.63
N ALA A 42 7.64 -0.53 -3.12
CA ALA A 42 6.76 -1.32 -2.28
C ALA A 42 7.42 -2.64 -1.86
N ILE A 43 7.40 -2.97 -0.58
CA ILE A 43 7.80 -4.26 -0.04
C ILE A 43 6.54 -5.01 0.36
N ALA A 44 6.25 -6.11 -0.32
CA ALA A 44 5.00 -6.84 -0.16
C ALA A 44 5.24 -8.32 0.14
N SER A 45 4.22 -8.99 0.67
CA SER A 45 4.24 -10.42 0.90
C SER A 45 2.86 -11.04 0.72
N GLY A 46 2.84 -12.29 0.26
CA GLY A 46 1.60 -13.05 0.11
C GLY A 46 0.97 -13.47 1.45
N LYS A 47 1.78 -13.55 2.52
CA LYS A 47 1.35 -13.90 3.87
C LYS A 47 2.07 -13.07 4.94
N GLY A 48 1.51 -13.05 6.15
CA GLY A 48 2.20 -12.55 7.34
C GLY A 48 3.32 -13.48 7.78
N GLY A 49 4.33 -12.95 8.49
CA GLY A 49 5.39 -13.74 9.11
C GLY A 49 6.56 -14.18 8.21
N VAL A 50 6.57 -13.78 6.94
CA VAL A 50 7.65 -14.14 5.98
C VAL A 50 8.92 -13.29 6.09
N GLY A 51 8.97 -12.33 7.01
CA GLY A 51 10.11 -11.40 7.14
C GLY A 51 10.03 -10.15 6.26
N LYS A 52 8.83 -9.76 5.80
CA LYS A 52 8.57 -8.56 4.99
C LYS A 52 9.15 -7.28 5.64
N SER A 53 8.73 -6.96 6.87
CA SER A 53 9.20 -5.76 7.59
C SER A 53 10.70 -5.78 7.87
N THR A 54 11.26 -6.95 8.20
CA THR A 54 12.71 -7.12 8.35
C THR A 54 13.45 -6.80 7.06
N THR A 55 12.93 -7.27 5.92
CA THR A 55 13.51 -6.97 4.61
C THR A 55 13.40 -5.49 4.27
N ALA A 56 12.25 -4.86 4.55
CA ALA A 56 12.03 -3.43 4.32
C ALA A 56 13.02 -2.56 5.12
N VAL A 57 13.20 -2.85 6.41
CA VAL A 57 14.15 -2.13 7.28
C VAL A 57 15.58 -2.30 6.77
N ASN A 58 16.01 -3.54 6.49
CA ASN A 58 17.38 -3.79 6.04
C ASN A 58 17.66 -3.14 4.68
N LEU A 59 16.70 -3.18 3.75
CA LEU A 59 16.84 -2.51 2.46
C LEU A 59 16.95 -0.99 2.65
N ALA A 60 16.07 -0.38 3.44
CA ALA A 60 16.09 1.07 3.68
C ALA A 60 17.42 1.52 4.31
N VAL A 61 17.89 0.82 5.33
CA VAL A 61 19.16 1.11 6.00
C VAL A 61 20.35 0.87 5.06
N ALA A 62 20.33 -0.19 4.25
CA ALA A 62 21.38 -0.45 3.27
C ALA A 62 21.47 0.66 2.20
N LEU A 63 20.33 1.12 1.68
CA LEU A 63 20.28 2.24 0.73
C LEU A 63 20.82 3.53 1.35
N ALA A 64 20.45 3.83 2.60
CA ALA A 64 20.95 5.01 3.31
C ALA A 64 22.46 4.93 3.57
N VAL A 65 22.95 3.80 4.09
CA VAL A 65 24.33 3.68 4.57
C VAL A 65 25.31 3.35 3.45
N LYS A 66 24.96 2.45 2.52
CA LYS A 66 25.86 1.98 1.46
C LYS A 66 25.78 2.82 0.20
N CYS A 67 24.58 3.26 -0.16
CA CYS A 67 24.36 4.07 -1.37
C CYS A 67 24.34 5.58 -1.07
N ARG A 68 24.33 5.99 0.22
CA ARG A 68 24.26 7.40 0.66
C ARG A 68 23.04 8.15 0.13
N LEU A 69 21.94 7.43 -0.05
CA LEU A 69 20.66 8.01 -0.47
C LEU A 69 19.90 8.58 0.73
N LYS A 70 19.08 9.60 0.48
CA LYS A 70 18.08 10.10 1.44
C LYS A 70 16.89 9.15 1.42
N VAL A 71 16.75 8.34 2.47
CA VAL A 71 15.77 7.25 2.50
C VAL A 71 14.69 7.52 3.54
N GLY A 72 13.44 7.32 3.12
CA GLY A 72 12.29 7.16 3.99
C GLY A 72 11.88 5.68 4.12
N LEU A 73 11.31 5.33 5.28
CA LEU A 73 10.66 4.06 5.56
C LEU A 73 9.26 4.32 6.08
N LEU A 74 8.25 3.86 5.34
CA LEU A 74 6.85 3.93 5.72
C LEU A 74 6.32 2.54 6.08
N ASP A 75 5.94 2.34 7.33
CA ASP A 75 5.24 1.15 7.80
C ASP A 75 3.73 1.35 7.73
N ALA A 76 3.11 0.69 6.74
CA ALA A 76 1.67 0.71 6.52
C ALA A 76 0.94 -0.51 7.11
N ASP A 77 1.63 -1.37 7.88
CA ASP A 77 1.00 -2.52 8.53
C ASP A 77 0.24 -2.09 9.79
N VAL A 78 -1.09 -2.02 9.67
CA VAL A 78 -1.96 -1.52 10.75
C VAL A 78 -2.14 -2.52 11.89
N TYR A 79 -2.00 -3.82 11.63
CA TYR A 79 -2.37 -4.86 12.58
C TYR A 79 -1.18 -5.42 13.37
N GLY A 80 0.04 -5.18 12.92
CA GLY A 80 1.24 -5.66 13.59
C GLY A 80 2.48 -4.83 13.27
N PRO A 81 2.47 -3.51 13.53
CA PRO A 81 3.60 -2.65 13.21
C PRO A 81 4.83 -3.10 14.01
N SER A 82 5.83 -3.61 13.30
CA SER A 82 7.09 -4.10 13.89
C SER A 82 8.25 -3.14 13.70
N ILE A 83 8.11 -2.20 12.77
CA ILE A 83 9.16 -1.27 12.36
C ILE A 83 9.59 -0.31 13.48
N PRO A 84 8.70 0.27 14.32
CA PRO A 84 9.12 1.10 15.45
C PRO A 84 10.17 0.43 16.34
N THR A 85 9.93 -0.85 16.66
CA THR A 85 10.83 -1.66 17.48
C THR A 85 12.15 -1.94 16.76
N MET A 86 12.09 -2.36 15.47
CA MET A 86 13.30 -2.64 14.67
C MET A 86 14.17 -1.40 14.48
N MET A 87 13.54 -0.23 14.32
CA MET A 87 14.20 1.07 14.20
C MET A 87 14.62 1.66 15.56
N LYS A 88 14.35 0.99 16.69
CA LYS A 88 14.59 1.49 18.06
C LYS A 88 13.98 2.88 18.30
N LEU A 89 12.79 3.13 17.75
CA LEU A 89 12.06 4.38 17.86
C LEU A 89 10.88 4.22 18.83
N GLN A 90 10.70 5.20 19.70
CA GLN A 90 9.63 5.24 20.69
C GLN A 90 9.06 6.65 20.82
N GLY A 91 7.78 6.73 21.18
CA GLY A 91 7.05 7.99 21.30
C GLY A 91 6.12 8.24 20.11
N ARG A 92 5.69 9.50 19.98
CA ARG A 92 4.78 9.95 18.93
C ARG A 92 5.48 10.97 18.04
N PRO A 93 5.20 10.99 16.72
CA PRO A 93 5.70 12.04 15.85
C PRO A 93 5.16 13.40 16.30
N GLN A 94 6.01 14.42 16.24
CA GLN A 94 5.58 15.79 16.48
C GLN A 94 4.70 16.27 15.31
N ILE A 95 3.65 17.01 15.62
CA ILE A 95 2.82 17.68 14.63
C ILE A 95 3.36 19.10 14.47
N ARG A 96 3.65 19.49 13.23
CA ARG A 96 4.14 20.82 12.87
C ARG A 96 2.97 21.81 12.74
N GLU A 97 3.28 23.09 12.60
CA GLU A 97 2.29 24.17 12.39
C GLU A 97 1.47 23.97 11.11
N ASP A 98 2.05 23.35 10.08
CA ASP A 98 1.37 22.98 8.82
C ASP A 98 0.49 21.72 8.94
N MET A 99 0.25 21.24 10.17
CA MET A 99 -0.51 20.02 10.49
C MET A 99 0.10 18.72 9.95
N LYS A 100 1.32 18.75 9.39
CA LYS A 100 2.04 17.54 8.99
C LYS A 100 2.81 16.95 10.16
N MET A 101 2.95 15.63 10.16
CA MET A 101 3.74 14.89 11.14
C MET A 101 5.21 14.87 10.72
N THR A 102 6.11 15.21 11.64
CA THR A 102 7.54 15.03 11.44
C THR A 102 7.89 13.55 11.57
N PRO A 103 8.47 12.90 10.54
CA PRO A 103 8.91 11.52 10.66
C PRO A 103 10.01 11.41 11.72
N MET A 104 10.00 10.30 12.45
CA MET A 104 11.06 9.98 13.40
C MET A 104 12.30 9.52 12.62
N GLU A 105 13.48 9.52 13.22
CA GLU A 105 14.70 9.16 12.49
C GLU A 105 15.63 8.29 13.34
N ASN A 106 16.13 7.22 12.74
CA ASN A 106 17.25 6.45 13.28
C ASN A 106 17.99 5.75 12.14
N TYR A 107 19.26 5.37 12.37
CA TYR A 107 20.12 4.73 11.36
C TYR A 107 20.25 5.51 10.04
N GLY A 108 20.04 6.83 10.06
CA GLY A 108 20.04 7.68 8.87
C GLY A 108 18.80 7.51 7.96
N VAL A 109 17.72 6.91 8.48
CA VAL A 109 16.47 6.68 7.75
C VAL A 109 15.32 7.39 8.47
N LYS A 110 14.59 8.23 7.73
CA LYS A 110 13.34 8.82 8.23
C LYS A 110 12.27 7.74 8.25
N CYS A 111 11.58 7.59 9.36
CA CYS A 111 10.64 6.51 9.62
C CYS A 111 9.29 7.08 10.04
N MET A 112 8.23 6.58 9.41
CA MET A 112 6.87 6.76 9.87
C MET A 112 6.18 5.41 9.93
N SER A 113 5.41 5.16 10.98
CA SER A 113 4.72 3.89 11.19
C SER A 113 3.38 4.10 11.83
N MET A 114 2.43 3.25 11.47
CA MET A 114 1.16 3.14 12.17
C MET A 114 1.35 2.89 13.68
N GLY A 115 2.40 2.15 14.05
CA GLY A 115 2.71 1.86 15.45
C GLY A 115 3.08 3.09 16.30
N PHE A 116 3.38 4.24 15.67
CA PHE A 116 3.56 5.51 16.40
C PHE A 116 2.24 6.21 16.71
N LEU A 117 1.18 5.89 15.96
CA LEU A 117 -0.14 6.51 16.10
C LEU A 117 -1.04 5.75 17.09
N THR A 118 -0.62 4.56 17.52
CA THR A 118 -1.37 3.68 18.42
C THR A 118 -0.79 3.67 19.82
N GLU A 119 -1.64 3.72 20.84
CA GLU A 119 -1.23 3.44 22.23
C GLU A 119 -1.05 1.93 22.39
N LYS A 120 0.04 1.51 23.04
CA LYS A 120 0.42 0.09 23.15
C LYS A 120 -0.56 -0.75 23.99
N ASP A 121 -1.32 -0.11 24.88
CA ASP A 121 -2.10 -0.80 25.91
C ASP A 121 -3.63 -0.72 25.72
N ALA A 122 -4.10 -0.02 24.69
CA ALA A 122 -5.54 0.10 24.40
C ALA A 122 -5.92 -0.82 23.22
N PRO A 123 -6.85 -1.79 23.39
CA PRO A 123 -7.37 -2.56 22.28
C PRO A 123 -8.24 -1.66 21.37
N ILE A 124 -7.63 -1.11 20.32
CA ILE A 124 -8.33 -0.31 19.32
C ILE A 124 -8.97 -1.26 18.29
N VAL A 125 -10.29 -1.20 18.16
CA VAL A 125 -11.00 -1.90 17.08
C VAL A 125 -10.84 -1.10 15.79
N TRP A 126 -9.95 -1.57 14.91
CA TRP A 126 -9.75 -0.98 13.59
C TRP A 126 -10.94 -1.29 12.67
N ARG A 127 -11.77 -0.28 12.41
CA ARG A 127 -12.79 -0.33 11.35
C ARG A 127 -12.16 0.04 10.01
N GLY A 128 -12.65 -0.54 8.91
CA GLY A 128 -12.13 -0.30 7.55
C GLY A 128 -11.91 1.19 7.21
N PRO A 129 -12.90 2.08 7.44
CA PRO A 129 -12.72 3.51 7.20
C PRO A 129 -11.60 4.16 8.02
N MET A 130 -11.37 3.72 9.26
CA MET A 130 -10.29 4.24 10.11
C MET A 130 -8.92 3.83 9.58
N VAL A 131 -8.79 2.58 9.15
CA VAL A 131 -7.57 2.07 8.49
C VAL A 131 -7.26 2.92 7.26
N MET A 132 -8.28 3.17 6.44
CA MET A 132 -8.12 3.94 5.21
C MET A 132 -7.72 5.40 5.45
N SER A 133 -8.33 6.06 6.44
CA SER A 133 -7.96 7.41 6.85
C SER A 133 -6.55 7.48 7.45
N ALA A 134 -6.15 6.47 8.22
CA ALA A 134 -4.80 6.41 8.79
C ALA A 134 -3.74 6.21 7.71
N LEU A 135 -3.99 5.30 6.75
CA LEU A 135 -3.10 5.10 5.60
C LEU A 135 -2.95 6.39 4.78
N GLU A 136 -4.05 7.11 4.53
CA GLU A 136 -3.99 8.43 3.86
C GLU A 136 -3.15 9.45 4.64
N LYS A 137 -3.31 9.48 5.98
CA LYS A 137 -2.52 10.36 6.84
C LYS A 137 -1.04 9.99 6.84
N LEU A 138 -0.71 8.70 6.75
CA LEU A 138 0.68 8.22 6.70
C LEU A 138 1.35 8.47 5.34
N THR A 139 0.59 8.50 4.24
CA THR A 139 1.13 8.77 2.89
C THR A 139 1.26 10.26 2.60
N ARG A 140 0.28 11.09 3.01
CA ARG A 140 0.23 12.53 2.67
C ARG A 140 0.39 13.49 3.84
N GLY A 141 0.10 13.04 5.07
CA GLY A 141 0.17 13.85 6.27
C GLY A 141 1.55 13.86 6.93
N VAL A 142 2.61 13.52 6.21
CA VAL A 142 3.98 13.41 6.72
C VAL A 142 4.91 14.38 6.01
N ALA A 143 5.70 15.12 6.76
CA ALA A 143 6.71 16.04 6.25
C ALA A 143 8.01 15.28 5.91
N TRP A 144 7.98 14.45 4.87
CA TRP A 144 9.15 13.67 4.41
C TRP A 144 10.32 14.56 4.00
N GLY A 145 10.02 15.73 3.41
CA GLY A 145 11.01 16.57 2.74
C GLY A 145 11.49 15.91 1.45
N ASN A 146 12.73 16.19 1.05
CA ASN A 146 13.30 15.61 -0.17
C ASN A 146 13.93 14.25 0.12
N LEU A 147 13.40 13.19 -0.51
CA LEU A 147 13.91 11.82 -0.44
C LEU A 147 14.25 11.32 -1.84
N ASP A 148 15.34 10.57 -1.93
CA ASP A 148 15.67 9.83 -3.15
C ASP A 148 14.77 8.61 -3.25
N ILE A 149 14.55 7.89 -2.14
CA ILE A 149 13.73 6.67 -2.11
C ILE A 149 12.84 6.65 -0.87
N LEU A 150 11.57 6.29 -1.04
CA LEU A 150 10.68 5.84 0.02
C LEU A 150 10.44 4.34 -0.09
N VAL A 151 10.88 3.60 0.92
CA VAL A 151 10.56 2.17 1.07
C VAL A 151 9.25 2.06 1.84
N VAL A 152 8.27 1.34 1.28
CA VAL A 152 6.95 1.16 1.88
C VAL A 152 6.77 -0.29 2.29
N ASP A 153 6.68 -0.56 3.59
CA ASP A 153 6.31 -1.86 4.12
C ASP A 153 4.78 -2.02 4.03
N MET A 154 4.35 -2.77 3.02
CA MET A 154 2.93 -2.90 2.68
C MET A 154 2.20 -3.79 3.70
N PRO A 155 0.89 -3.61 3.92
CA PRO A 155 0.08 -4.57 4.65
C PRO A 155 0.22 -5.98 4.05
N PRO A 156 0.13 -7.07 4.84
CA PRO A 156 0.27 -8.43 4.33
C PRO A 156 -0.93 -8.86 3.45
N GLY A 157 -0.67 -9.74 2.49
CA GLY A 157 -1.69 -10.47 1.73
C GLY A 157 -1.99 -9.89 0.36
N THR A 158 -3.29 -9.74 0.05
CA THR A 158 -3.82 -9.00 -1.11
C THR A 158 -5.15 -8.33 -0.76
N GLY A 159 -5.33 -7.96 0.52
CA GLY A 159 -6.57 -7.37 1.01
C GLY A 159 -6.73 -5.89 0.66
N ASP A 160 -7.85 -5.30 1.07
CA ASP A 160 -8.22 -3.92 0.71
C ASP A 160 -7.16 -2.89 1.11
N ALA A 161 -6.49 -3.05 2.25
CA ALA A 161 -5.45 -2.13 2.70
C ALA A 161 -4.26 -2.05 1.73
N GLN A 162 -3.79 -3.20 1.22
CA GLN A 162 -2.67 -3.24 0.28
C GLN A 162 -3.06 -2.75 -1.12
N LEU A 163 -4.26 -3.11 -1.59
CA LEU A 163 -4.79 -2.58 -2.84
C LEU A 163 -4.92 -1.06 -2.78
N SER A 164 -5.46 -0.55 -1.67
CA SER A 164 -5.63 0.88 -1.45
C SER A 164 -4.31 1.63 -1.41
N MET A 165 -3.28 1.09 -0.75
CA MET A 165 -1.93 1.66 -0.77
C MET A 165 -1.37 1.69 -2.19
N SER A 166 -1.53 0.60 -2.94
CA SER A 166 -1.01 0.48 -4.31
C SER A 166 -1.73 1.39 -5.31
N GLN A 167 -3.01 1.71 -5.05
CA GLN A 167 -3.79 2.66 -5.85
C GLN A 167 -3.49 4.12 -5.53
N ARG A 168 -3.09 4.42 -4.29
CA ARG A 168 -2.80 5.79 -3.84
C ARG A 168 -1.37 6.22 -4.12
N LEU A 169 -0.44 5.28 -4.13
CA LEU A 169 0.98 5.55 -4.36
C LEU A 169 1.34 5.33 -5.81
N GLN A 170 2.11 6.26 -6.36
CA GLN A 170 2.85 6.04 -7.59
C GLN A 170 4.10 5.22 -7.26
N LEU A 171 4.03 3.91 -7.47
CA LEU A 171 5.12 2.98 -7.16
C LEU A 171 6.07 2.87 -8.36
N SER A 172 7.36 3.06 -8.12
CA SER A 172 8.44 2.85 -9.11
C SER A 172 8.76 1.37 -9.32
N GLY A 173 8.42 0.52 -8.34
CA GLY A 173 8.60 -0.91 -8.41
C GLY A 173 8.16 -1.62 -7.13
N ALA A 174 8.20 -2.96 -7.13
CA ALA A 174 7.84 -3.78 -5.98
C ALA A 174 8.83 -4.93 -5.73
N VAL A 175 9.11 -5.20 -4.47
CA VAL A 175 9.86 -6.38 -3.99
C VAL A 175 8.89 -7.30 -3.26
N ILE A 176 8.83 -8.56 -3.68
CA ILE A 176 7.94 -9.57 -3.07
C ILE A 176 8.78 -10.48 -2.19
N VAL A 177 8.50 -10.44 -0.90
CA VAL A 177 9.13 -11.28 0.12
C VAL A 177 8.28 -12.54 0.30
N SER A 178 8.93 -13.70 0.24
CA SER A 178 8.30 -15.00 0.46
C SER A 178 9.30 -15.96 1.10
N THR A 179 8.80 -17.12 1.49
CA THR A 179 9.58 -18.23 2.05
C THR A 179 9.47 -19.44 1.10
N PRO A 180 10.42 -20.39 1.14
CA PRO A 180 10.51 -21.45 0.12
C PRO A 180 9.36 -22.46 0.16
N GLN A 181 8.47 -22.41 1.15
CA GLN A 181 7.32 -23.30 1.26
C GLN A 181 6.32 -23.05 0.13
N ASP A 182 5.81 -24.12 -0.48
CA ASP A 182 4.94 -24.08 -1.67
C ASP A 182 3.74 -23.15 -1.52
N ILE A 183 3.12 -23.11 -0.33
CA ILE A 183 1.95 -22.27 -0.08
C ILE A 183 2.33 -20.78 -0.11
N ALA A 184 3.52 -20.41 0.39
CA ALA A 184 4.00 -19.04 0.34
C ALA A 184 4.38 -18.61 -1.09
N LEU A 185 4.86 -19.54 -1.92
CA LEU A 185 5.14 -19.29 -3.35
C LEU A 185 3.86 -18.98 -4.15
N LEU A 186 2.75 -19.68 -3.87
CA LEU A 186 1.47 -19.39 -4.51
C LEU A 186 0.97 -17.98 -4.17
N ASP A 187 1.10 -17.55 -2.93
CA ASP A 187 0.66 -16.21 -2.53
C ASP A 187 1.62 -15.12 -3.02
N ALA A 188 2.92 -15.41 -3.14
CA ALA A 188 3.87 -14.52 -3.81
C ALA A 188 3.50 -14.30 -5.29
N ARG A 189 3.10 -15.37 -6.01
CA ARG A 189 2.61 -15.25 -7.39
C ARG A 189 1.33 -14.41 -7.49
N ARG A 190 0.41 -14.54 -6.53
CA ARG A 190 -0.80 -13.69 -6.45
C ARG A 190 -0.44 -12.23 -6.22
N GLY A 191 0.48 -11.94 -5.30
CA GLY A 191 0.99 -10.59 -5.07
C GLY A 191 1.62 -9.97 -6.33
N ALA A 192 2.47 -10.73 -7.04
CA ALA A 192 3.07 -10.28 -8.31
C ALA A 192 2.01 -9.93 -9.36
N ASN A 193 0.97 -10.76 -9.47
CA ASN A 193 -0.13 -10.50 -10.40
C ASN A 193 -0.97 -9.28 -9.99
N MET A 194 -1.10 -8.99 -8.68
CA MET A 194 -1.77 -7.77 -8.23
C MET A 194 -0.99 -6.52 -8.67
N PHE A 195 0.32 -6.48 -8.44
CA PHE A 195 1.16 -5.35 -8.87
C PHE A 195 1.14 -5.14 -10.38
N ARG A 196 1.15 -6.22 -11.18
CA ARG A 196 0.95 -6.11 -12.64
C ARG A 196 -0.40 -5.50 -13.02
N LYS A 197 -1.49 -5.87 -12.32
CA LYS A 197 -2.82 -5.30 -12.57
C LYS A 197 -2.93 -3.83 -12.23
N VAL A 198 -2.13 -3.36 -11.27
CA VAL A 198 -2.01 -1.94 -10.95
C VAL A 198 -0.81 -1.30 -11.65
N GLU A 199 -0.31 -1.89 -12.72
CA GLU A 199 0.73 -1.32 -13.60
C GLU A 199 1.98 -0.82 -12.86
N VAL A 200 2.37 -1.52 -11.80
CA VAL A 200 3.66 -1.28 -11.15
C VAL A 200 4.75 -1.96 -11.99
N PRO A 201 5.84 -1.24 -12.32
CA PRO A 201 6.97 -1.78 -13.10
C PRO A 201 7.62 -3.03 -12.47
#